data_AF-A0A543DB46-F1
#
_entry.id   AF-A0A543DB46-F1
#
_cell.length_a   1.000
_cell.length_b   1.000
_cell.length_c   1.000
_cell.angle_alpha   90.00
_cell.angle_beta   90.00
_cell.angle_gamma   90.00
#
_symmetry.space_group_name_H-M   'P 1'
#
loop_
_entity.id
_entity.type
_entity.pdbx_description
1 polymer ?
#
loop_
_entity_poly.entity_id
_entity_poly.type
_entity_poly.pdbx_seq_one_letter_code
_entity_poly.pdbx_strand_id
1 'polypeptide(L)'
;MAGSLLMAGMAYGDEPAAARALPPDVQADVAAIAGHLAQVSDTSPALSCDKAVENARWGVETMLEVGEKNLRAGYMSQPAYDAATPALKRLLAALTAEDCAAATGARRDFYQCMSSDYNHVYACGKVHPFDP
;
A
#
# COMPACT_ATOMS: atom_id res chain seq x y z
N MET A 1 18.86 -45.14 -41.21
CA MET A 1 18.84 -43.73 -41.65
C MET A 1 17.49 -43.51 -42.29
N ALA A 2 16.57 -42.63 -41.91
CA ALA A 2 16.49 -41.48 -41.00
C ALA A 2 15.21 -41.68 -40.15
N GLY A 3 15.07 -41.25 -38.89
CA GLY A 3 15.41 -39.95 -38.33
C GLY A 3 14.11 -39.28 -37.86
N SER A 4 13.44 -39.86 -36.86
CA SER A 4 12.28 -39.24 -36.19
C SER A 4 12.80 -38.19 -35.21
N LEU A 5 12.66 -36.90 -35.54
CA LEU A 5 12.80 -35.82 -34.57
C LEU A 5 11.43 -35.42 -34.02
N LEU A 6 11.14 -35.91 -32.82
CA LEU A 6 10.23 -35.31 -31.86
C LEU A 6 11.10 -34.61 -30.82
N MET A 7 11.04 -33.28 -30.73
CA MET A 7 11.29 -32.50 -29.50
C MET A 7 10.53 -31.17 -29.68
N ALA A 8 9.32 -31.07 -29.17
CA ALA A 8 9.02 -30.58 -27.82
C ALA A 8 9.40 -29.09 -27.67
N GLY A 9 8.39 -28.24 -27.85
CA GLY A 9 8.51 -26.79 -27.64
C GLY A 9 8.90 -26.46 -26.21
N MET A 10 9.89 -25.58 -26.07
CA MET A 10 10.10 -24.85 -24.82
C MET A 10 9.30 -23.56 -24.92
N ALA A 11 8.02 -23.64 -24.56
CA ALA A 11 7.36 -22.50 -23.97
C ALA A 11 8.01 -22.33 -22.58
N TYR A 12 8.96 -21.41 -22.48
CA TYR A 12 9.33 -20.84 -21.19
C TYR A 12 8.10 -20.05 -20.73
N GLY A 13 7.18 -20.75 -20.08
CA GLY A 13 6.20 -20.09 -19.24
C GLY A 13 7.00 -19.35 -18.18
N ASP A 14 7.06 -18.03 -18.30
CA ASP A 14 7.43 -17.15 -17.21
C ASP A 14 6.31 -17.30 -16.17
N GLU A 15 6.38 -18.36 -15.36
CA GLU A 15 5.64 -18.35 -14.11
C GLU A 15 6.19 -17.17 -13.33
N PRO A 16 5.33 -16.23 -12.88
CA PRO A 16 5.79 -15.07 -12.16
C PRO A 16 6.61 -15.54 -10.97
N ALA A 17 7.88 -15.17 -10.94
CA ALA A 17 8.81 -15.60 -9.90
C ALA A 17 8.18 -15.34 -8.52
N ALA A 18 8.09 -16.40 -7.72
CA ALA A 18 7.56 -16.29 -6.37
C ALA A 18 8.40 -15.28 -5.58
N ALA A 19 7.74 -14.42 -4.80
CA ALA A 19 8.43 -13.45 -3.98
C ALA A 19 9.39 -14.15 -3.00
N ARG A 20 10.57 -13.55 -2.81
CA ARG A 20 11.60 -14.02 -1.87
C ARG A 20 10.99 -14.12 -0.47
N ALA A 21 11.14 -15.29 0.14
CA ALA A 21 10.69 -15.51 1.51
C ALA A 21 11.61 -14.82 2.52
N LEU A 22 11.01 -14.25 3.56
CA LEU A 22 11.72 -13.75 4.74
C LEU A 22 12.02 -14.91 5.71
N PRO A 23 13.11 -14.85 6.50
CA PRO A 23 13.33 -15.76 7.61
C PRO A 23 12.14 -15.75 8.61
N PRO A 24 11.82 -16.87 9.29
CA PRO A 24 10.64 -16.96 10.16
C PRO A 24 10.59 -15.93 11.30
N ASP A 25 11.73 -15.64 11.91
CA ASP A 25 11.90 -14.59 12.92
C ASP A 25 11.56 -13.20 12.35
N VAL A 26 12.06 -12.90 11.15
CA VAL A 26 11.77 -11.64 10.46
C VAL A 26 10.28 -11.55 10.06
N GLN A 27 9.64 -12.67 9.71
CA GLN A 27 8.19 -12.69 9.45
C GLN A 27 7.39 -12.34 10.71
N ALA A 28 7.79 -12.87 11.87
CA ALA A 28 7.14 -12.55 13.14
C ALA A 28 7.29 -11.08 13.51
N ASP A 29 8.50 -10.51 13.32
CA ASP A 29 8.76 -9.09 13.56
C ASP A 29 7.92 -8.21 12.64
N VAL A 30 7.86 -8.52 11.34
CA VAL A 30 7.04 -7.79 10.38
C VAL A 30 5.55 -7.85 10.76
N ALA A 31 5.04 -9.01 11.19
CA ALA A 31 3.66 -9.15 11.62
C ALA A 31 3.35 -8.31 12.88
N ALA A 32 4.26 -8.28 13.85
CA ALA A 32 4.13 -7.46 15.05
C ALA A 32 4.13 -5.95 14.71
N ILE A 33 5.08 -5.52 13.87
CA ILE A 33 5.17 -4.14 13.39
C ILE A 33 3.90 -3.75 12.64
N ALA A 34 3.44 -4.57 11.69
CA ALA A 34 2.22 -4.32 10.95
C ALA A 34 0.99 -4.24 11.87
N GLY A 35 0.94 -5.07 12.92
CA GLY A 35 -0.08 -5.00 13.95
C GLY A 35 -0.13 -3.65 14.66
N HIS A 36 1.03 -3.12 15.06
CA HIS A 36 1.13 -1.80 15.68
C HIS A 36 0.79 -0.66 14.71
N LEU A 37 1.32 -0.70 13.48
CA LEU A 37 1.05 0.33 12.46
C LEU A 37 -0.42 0.36 11.99
N ALA A 38 -1.17 -0.70 12.24
CA ALA A 38 -2.60 -0.80 11.90
C ALA A 38 -3.53 -0.22 12.98
N GLN A 39 -2.98 0.35 14.06
CA GLN A 39 -3.74 0.98 15.14
C GLN A 39 -3.81 2.49 14.96
N VAL A 40 -4.93 3.08 15.38
CA VAL A 40 -5.09 4.54 15.51
C VAL A 40 -4.62 4.92 16.91
N SER A 41 -3.63 5.80 17.00
CA SER A 41 -3.03 6.24 18.28
C SER A 41 -3.80 7.40 18.88
N ASP A 42 -4.15 8.40 18.07
CA ASP A 42 -4.94 9.57 18.47
C ASP A 42 -6.35 9.45 17.88
N THR A 43 -7.34 9.21 18.74
CA THR A 43 -8.70 8.85 18.33
C THR A 43 -9.57 10.06 18.02
N SER A 44 -9.17 11.28 18.39
CA SER A 44 -10.01 12.47 18.17
C SER A 44 -9.18 13.76 17.99
N PRO A 45 -8.21 13.79 17.06
CA PRO A 45 -7.54 15.03 16.70
C PRO A 45 -8.54 16.04 16.14
N ALA A 46 -8.27 17.33 16.33
CA ALA A 46 -8.98 18.37 15.60
C ALA A 46 -8.58 18.31 14.12
N LEU A 47 -9.55 18.47 13.21
CA LEU A 47 -9.26 18.47 11.78
C LEU A 47 -8.36 19.66 11.41
N SER A 48 -7.24 19.37 10.76
CA SER A 48 -6.37 20.33 10.10
C SER A 48 -6.09 19.84 8.69
N CYS A 49 -6.68 20.48 7.67
CA CYS A 49 -6.59 19.96 6.30
C CYS A 49 -5.18 19.95 5.73
N ASP A 50 -4.39 21.00 5.97
CA ASP A 50 -3.00 21.05 5.48
C ASP A 50 -2.20 19.86 6.02
N LYS A 51 -2.30 19.64 7.33
CA LYS A 51 -1.62 18.54 8.03
C LYS A 51 -2.16 17.17 7.63
N ALA A 52 -3.47 17.01 7.55
CA ALA A 52 -4.10 15.76 7.17
C ALA A 52 -3.70 15.32 5.75
N VAL A 53 -3.71 16.26 4.81
CA VAL A 53 -3.31 16.02 3.43
C VAL A 53 -1.82 15.72 3.35
N GLU A 54 -0.97 16.50 4.02
CA GLU A 54 0.47 16.23 4.08
C GLU A 54 0.77 14.82 4.61
N ASN A 55 0.21 14.46 5.77
CA ASN A 55 0.43 13.16 6.39
C ASN A 55 -0.11 12.00 5.54
N ALA A 56 -1.31 12.15 4.96
CA ALA A 56 -1.90 11.12 4.11
C ALA A 56 -1.09 10.91 2.83
N ARG A 57 -0.70 12.01 2.15
CA ARG A 57 0.10 11.95 0.93
C ARG A 57 1.45 11.32 1.19
N TRP A 58 2.15 11.75 2.23
CA TRP A 58 3.44 11.18 2.63
C TRP A 58 3.35 9.68 2.89
N GLY A 59 2.30 9.23 3.59
CA GLY A 59 2.04 7.81 3.84
C GLY A 59 1.84 7.02 2.54
N VAL A 60 1.03 7.53 1.61
CA VAL A 60 0.75 6.86 0.32
C VAL A 60 1.97 6.86 -0.59
N GLU A 61 2.72 7.96 -0.66
CA GLU A 61 3.97 8.08 -1.42
C GLU A 61 5.01 7.08 -0.89
N THR A 62 5.12 6.93 0.43
CA THR A 62 5.98 5.93 1.07
C THR A 62 5.56 4.50 0.71
N MET A 63 4.26 4.20 0.70
CA MET A 63 3.76 2.88 0.28
C MET A 63 4.11 2.58 -1.18
N LEU A 64 3.99 3.55 -2.08
CA LEU A 64 4.37 3.42 -3.48
C LEU A 64 5.89 3.19 -3.63
N GLU A 65 6.70 4.01 -2.97
CA GLU A 65 8.17 3.91 -3.02
C GLU A 65 8.67 2.57 -2.46
N VAL A 66 8.16 2.14 -1.30
CA VAL A 66 8.53 0.87 -0.68
C VAL A 66 8.01 -0.31 -1.49
N GLY A 67 6.81 -0.22 -2.07
CA GLY A 67 6.28 -1.23 -2.99
C GLY A 67 7.22 -1.44 -4.19
N GLU A 68 7.70 -0.35 -4.80
CA GLU A 68 8.64 -0.43 -5.92
C GLU A 68 10.00 -1.00 -5.49
N LYS A 69 10.51 -0.59 -4.32
CA LYS A 69 11.73 -1.17 -3.74
C LYS A 69 11.59 -2.68 -3.50
N ASN A 70 10.45 -3.12 -2.96
CA ASN A 70 10.18 -4.53 -2.69
C ASN A 70 10.05 -5.33 -3.99
N LEU A 71 9.45 -4.76 -5.03
CA LEU A 71 9.41 -5.38 -6.36
C LEU A 71 10.84 -5.58 -6.91
N ARG A 72 11.65 -4.52 -6.94
CA ARG A 72 13.04 -4.59 -7.45
C ARG A 72 13.93 -5.54 -6.64
N ALA A 73 13.71 -5.62 -5.32
CA ALA A 73 14.45 -6.51 -4.44
C ALA A 73 13.93 -7.96 -4.44
N GLY A 74 12.83 -8.23 -5.17
CA GLY A 74 12.21 -9.55 -5.28
C GLY A 74 11.36 -9.96 -4.07
N TYR A 75 11.08 -9.06 -3.12
CA TYR A 75 10.19 -9.32 -1.96
C TYR A 75 8.71 -9.09 -2.27
N MET A 76 8.39 -8.56 -3.44
CA MET A 76 7.03 -8.43 -3.96
C MET A 76 7.01 -8.94 -5.40
N SER A 77 6.00 -9.72 -5.76
CA SER A 77 5.83 -10.17 -7.14
C SER A 77 5.21 -9.08 -8.01
N GLN A 78 5.47 -9.11 -9.32
CA GLN A 78 4.87 -8.18 -10.28
C GLN A 78 3.33 -8.14 -10.18
N PRO A 79 2.60 -9.28 -10.12
CA PRO A 79 1.15 -9.24 -9.98
C PRO A 79 0.67 -8.58 -8.69
N ALA A 80 1.38 -8.77 -7.57
CA ALA A 80 1.03 -8.13 -6.30
C ALA A 80 1.23 -6.61 -6.37
N TYR A 81 2.32 -6.16 -6.98
CA TYR A 81 2.60 -4.75 -7.20
C TYR A 81 1.54 -4.09 -8.11
N ASP A 82 1.20 -4.74 -9.22
CA ASP A 82 0.23 -4.24 -10.19
C ASP A 82 -1.20 -4.20 -9.63
N ALA A 83 -1.54 -5.10 -8.70
CA ALA A 83 -2.83 -5.10 -8.02
C ALA A 83 -2.98 -3.94 -7.03
N ALA A 84 -1.90 -3.59 -6.30
CA ALA A 84 -1.95 -2.57 -5.24
C ALA A 84 -1.78 -1.14 -5.77
N THR A 85 -0.85 -0.95 -6.71
CA THR A 85 -0.38 0.37 -7.15
C THR A 85 -1.48 1.29 -7.72
N PRO A 86 -2.43 0.82 -8.57
CA PRO A 86 -3.45 1.69 -9.16
C PRO A 86 -4.37 2.33 -8.11
N ALA A 87 -4.70 1.63 -7.03
CA ALA A 87 -5.54 2.16 -5.96
C ALA A 87 -4.79 3.26 -5.18
N LEU A 88 -3.51 3.03 -4.85
CA LEU A 88 -2.67 4.02 -4.17
C LEU A 88 -2.47 5.29 -5.01
N LYS A 89 -2.26 5.15 -6.32
CA LYS A 89 -2.14 6.31 -7.23
C LYS A 89 -3.44 7.14 -7.31
N ARG A 90 -4.60 6.48 -7.34
CA ARG A 90 -5.91 7.16 -7.32
C ARG A 90 -6.14 7.87 -5.99
N LEU A 91 -5.85 7.21 -4.87
CA LEU A 91 -5.90 7.82 -3.55
C LEU A 91 -5.00 9.06 -3.48
N LEU A 92 -3.75 8.95 -3.92
CA LEU A 92 -2.81 10.08 -3.92
C LEU A 92 -3.31 11.27 -4.76
N ALA A 93 -4.00 11.02 -5.87
CA ALA A 93 -4.59 12.07 -6.70
C ALA A 93 -5.78 12.76 -6.03
N ALA A 94 -6.57 12.04 -5.23
CA ALA A 94 -7.74 12.57 -4.53
C ALA A 94 -7.37 13.38 -3.27
N LEU A 95 -6.24 13.07 -2.63
CA LEU A 95 -5.76 13.74 -1.42
C LEU A 95 -5.32 15.18 -1.69
N THR A 96 -6.27 16.11 -1.56
CA THR A 96 -6.07 17.56 -1.76
C THR A 96 -6.70 18.36 -0.62
N ALA A 97 -6.21 19.58 -0.39
CA ALA A 97 -6.79 20.47 0.61
C ALA A 97 -8.24 20.85 0.28
N GLU A 98 -8.58 20.97 -1.00
CA GLU A 98 -9.95 21.21 -1.47
C GLU A 98 -10.87 20.03 -1.12
N ASP A 99 -10.44 18.80 -1.43
CA ASP A 99 -11.20 17.59 -1.06
C ASP A 99 -11.39 17.50 0.45
N CYS A 100 -10.35 17.77 1.25
CA CYS A 100 -10.45 17.81 2.70
C CYS A 100 -11.46 18.85 3.20
N ALA A 101 -11.44 20.07 2.65
CA ALA A 101 -12.34 21.15 3.06
C ALA A 101 -13.81 20.83 2.71
N ALA A 102 -14.05 20.14 1.60
CA ALA A 102 -15.37 19.73 1.15
C ALA A 102 -15.84 18.39 1.76
N ALA A 103 -14.94 17.64 2.37
CA ALA A 103 -15.22 16.28 2.84
C ALA A 103 -16.33 16.23 3.90
N THR A 104 -17.17 15.22 3.79
CA THR A 104 -18.21 14.87 4.78
C THR A 104 -18.17 13.38 5.07
N GLY A 105 -18.85 12.95 6.15
CA GLY A 105 -18.93 11.54 6.56
C GLY A 105 -17.57 10.86 6.70
N ALA A 106 -17.45 9.60 6.25
CA ALA A 106 -16.23 8.81 6.37
C ALA A 106 -14.99 9.47 5.74
N ARG A 107 -15.16 10.21 4.64
CA ARG A 107 -14.05 10.94 4.00
C ARG A 107 -13.53 12.05 4.92
N ARG A 108 -14.42 12.76 5.60
CA ARG A 108 -14.05 13.75 6.62
C ARG A 108 -13.36 13.10 7.81
N ASP A 109 -13.92 11.99 8.31
CA ASP A 109 -13.37 11.28 9.47
C ASP A 109 -11.96 10.73 9.18
N PHE A 110 -11.71 10.29 7.94
CA PHE A 110 -10.37 9.94 7.48
C PHE A 110 -9.40 11.13 7.58
N TYR A 111 -9.76 12.29 7.06
CA TYR A 111 -8.91 13.48 7.16
C TYR A 111 -8.73 13.93 8.61
N GLN A 112 -9.77 13.82 9.43
CA GLN A 112 -9.66 14.10 10.85
C GLN A 112 -8.63 13.17 11.48
N CYS A 113 -8.75 11.85 11.29
CA CYS A 113 -7.77 10.86 11.76
C CYS A 113 -6.34 11.19 11.30
N MET A 114 -6.16 11.59 10.03
CA MET A 114 -4.85 11.96 9.46
C MET A 114 -4.30 13.30 9.97
N SER A 115 -5.08 14.09 10.72
CA SER A 115 -4.60 15.34 11.34
C SER A 115 -3.62 15.10 12.51
N SER A 116 -3.43 13.85 12.92
CA SER A 116 -2.41 13.44 13.91
C SER A 116 -1.15 12.92 13.22
N ASP A 117 0.03 13.30 13.74
CA ASP A 117 1.32 12.78 13.25
C ASP A 117 1.60 11.35 13.71
N TYR A 118 0.79 10.82 14.63
CA TYR A 118 0.93 9.49 15.21
C TYR A 118 0.01 8.44 14.57
N ASN A 119 -0.82 8.86 13.63
CA ASN A 119 -1.73 7.98 12.92
C ASN A 119 -1.19 7.67 11.51
N HIS A 120 -1.39 6.43 11.07
CA HIS A 120 -0.93 5.98 9.76
C HIS A 120 -2.08 5.90 8.76
N VAL A 121 -1.79 6.21 7.48
CA VAL A 121 -2.79 6.19 6.41
C VAL A 121 -3.54 4.86 6.30
N TYR A 122 -2.82 3.74 6.52
CA TYR A 122 -3.43 2.41 6.54
C TYR A 122 -4.39 2.21 7.71
N ALA A 123 -4.01 2.65 8.92
CA ALA A 123 -4.86 2.55 10.10
C ALA A 123 -6.12 3.42 9.96
N CYS A 124 -5.95 4.69 9.57
CA CYS A 124 -7.07 5.60 9.37
C CYS A 124 -8.01 5.10 8.26
N GLY A 125 -7.47 4.64 7.13
CA GLY A 125 -8.27 4.11 6.02
C GLY A 125 -9.05 2.83 6.34
N LYS A 126 -8.58 2.02 7.31
CA LYS A 126 -9.33 0.85 7.79
C LYS A 126 -10.55 1.23 8.62
N VAL A 127 -10.45 2.28 9.43
CA VAL A 127 -11.54 2.74 10.31
C VAL A 127 -12.50 3.67 9.56
N HIS A 128 -11.96 4.47 8.64
CA HIS A 128 -12.68 5.45 7.84
C HIS A 128 -12.40 5.20 6.36
N PRO A 129 -13.18 4.33 5.70
CA PRO A 129 -12.95 3.99 4.30
C PRO A 129 -12.95 5.22 3.40
N PHE A 130 -11.90 5.36 2.60
CA PHE A 130 -11.73 6.40 1.60
C PHE A 130 -11.79 5.76 0.21
N ASP A 131 -12.93 5.94 -0.48
CA ASP A 131 -13.05 5.59 -1.90
C ASP A 131 -12.69 6.82 -2.73
N PRO A 132 -11.56 6.84 -3.47
CA PRO A 132 -11.06 8.02 -4.18
C PRO A 132 -11.99 8.57 -5.27
#